data_AF-A0A640KDC2-F1
#
_entry.id   AF-A0A640KDC2-F1
#
_cell.length_a   1.000
_cell.length_b   1.000
_cell.length_c   1.000
_cell.angle_alpha   90.00
_cell.angle_beta   90.00
_cell.angle_gamma   90.00
#
_symmetry.space_group_name_H-M   'P 1'
#
loop_
_entity.id
_entity.type
_entity.pdbx_description
1 polymer ?
#
loop_
_entity_poly.entity_id
_entity_poly.type
_entity_poly.pdbx_seq_one_letter_code
_entity_poly.pdbx_strand_id
1 'polypeptide(L)'
;MYDDAETRRREEVCQHAAASLIQRRWHEYIERRNLEQDGALGGAHGNNVLYVASVAFGDTGGSRRSENADALPPLSSNGCDELAQTVQTPEEKRQACVEEYRALLAKRRVLLESNLAYQQLLSRHYAEQRRRNGEDYATQLTTPDAEAAYWALVRQVAEERQRVAARSAALKKDLELQRQRYEPIMEEAATQEHDFQQYIQELAAHARFMRSNRPIPTEAIAQYVERDAAQRSAIQASRVRYLQLKNRLLRLRRAAKGGAAVSSSASTATAAATGQDGEESNAANHHMFLIDFEQLKVENMSLNEKIEERSEEVLKLRNKVTNTIHIATHVREKLDCVRAENAELRQHVTSTDEELSGARDQLAKSKRRRDAHLRANTRMKERMPLVGSRDLLMDYEKRKAVIHNYRTRLVQLTDRHKELMASIKKEESTIASLQHELSHYPK
;
A
#
# COMPACT_ATOMS: atom_id res chain seq x y z
N MET A 1 -8.12 -9.06 -41.43
CA MET A 1 -7.47 -8.84 -40.12
C MET A 1 -5.98 -9.02 -40.31
N TYR A 2 -5.32 -7.99 -40.83
CA TYR A 2 -3.87 -7.88 -40.81
C TYR A 2 -3.57 -6.91 -39.67
N ASP A 3 -3.05 -7.42 -38.55
CA ASP A 3 -2.47 -6.55 -37.53
C ASP A 3 -1.19 -5.96 -38.12
N ASP A 4 -1.19 -4.65 -38.34
CA ASP A 4 -0.11 -3.89 -38.95
C ASP A 4 1.22 -4.15 -38.25
N ALA A 5 2.26 -4.52 -39.00
CA ALA A 5 3.61 -4.67 -38.46
C ALA A 5 4.12 -3.38 -37.79
N GLU A 6 3.55 -2.23 -38.15
CA GLU A 6 3.83 -0.93 -37.52
C GLU A 6 3.26 -0.80 -36.11
N THR A 7 2.10 -1.41 -35.79
CA THR A 7 1.53 -1.32 -34.44
C THR A 7 2.37 -2.12 -33.45
N ARG A 8 2.86 -3.30 -33.86
CA ARG A 8 3.78 -4.11 -33.05
C ARG A 8 5.10 -3.40 -32.78
N ARG A 9 5.69 -2.74 -33.78
CA ARG A 9 6.92 -1.94 -33.58
C ARG A 9 6.72 -0.78 -32.61
N ARG A 10 5.57 -0.09 -32.68
CA ARG A 10 5.23 0.99 -31.74
C ARG A 10 5.03 0.45 -30.33
N GLU A 11 4.37 -0.69 -30.18
CA GLU A 11 4.20 -1.37 -28.90
C GLU A 11 5.53 -1.83 -28.30
N GLU A 12 6.42 -2.41 -29.10
CA GLU A 12 7.77 -2.82 -28.67
C GLU A 12 8.60 -1.62 -28.18
N VAL A 13 8.53 -0.48 -28.89
CA VAL A 13 9.21 0.77 -28.46
C VAL A 13 8.62 1.29 -27.15
N CYS A 14 7.30 1.27 -26.99
CA CYS A 14 6.63 1.65 -25.74
C CYS A 14 7.00 0.71 -24.58
N GLN A 15 7.09 -0.60 -24.83
CA GLN A 15 7.49 -1.59 -23.85
C GLN A 15 8.95 -1.41 -23.43
N HIS A 16 9.85 -1.14 -24.38
CA HIS A 16 11.26 -0.86 -24.09
C HIS A 16 11.43 0.47 -23.32
N ALA A 17 10.65 1.50 -23.66
CA ALA A 17 10.63 2.76 -22.93
C ALA A 17 10.17 2.56 -21.47
N ALA A 18 9.08 1.81 -21.28
CA ALA A 18 8.56 1.47 -19.95
C ALA A 18 9.58 0.64 -19.14
N ALA A 19 10.22 -0.37 -19.74
CA ALA A 19 11.25 -1.17 -19.09
C ALA A 19 12.45 -0.32 -18.64
N SER A 20 12.91 0.61 -19.49
CA SER A 20 14.02 1.51 -19.16
C SER A 20 13.69 2.49 -18.03
N LEU A 21 12.42 2.89 -17.90
CA LEU A 21 11.94 3.77 -16.83
C LEU A 21 11.86 3.00 -15.50
N ILE A 22 11.41 1.75 -15.54
CA ILE A 22 11.35 0.87 -14.37
C ILE A 22 12.78 0.58 -13.87
N GLN A 23 13.73 0.28 -14.76
CA GLN A 23 15.13 0.07 -14.39
C GLN A 23 15.74 1.32 -13.74
N ARG A 24 15.51 2.52 -14.30
CA ARG A 24 15.97 3.78 -13.69
C ARG A 24 15.39 4.01 -12.30
N ARG A 25 14.08 3.83 -12.13
CA ARG A 25 13.44 3.96 -10.81
C ARG A 25 13.91 2.92 -9.80
N TRP A 26 14.25 1.73 -10.27
CA TRP A 26 14.82 0.68 -9.44
C TRP A 26 16.23 1.03 -8.96
N HIS A 27 17.07 1.59 -9.85
CA HIS A 27 18.37 2.12 -9.46
C HIS A 27 18.25 3.28 -8.46
N GLU A 28 17.37 4.25 -8.71
CA GLU A 28 17.10 5.35 -7.76
C GLU A 28 16.60 4.84 -6.39
N TYR A 29 15.79 3.78 -6.37
CA TYR A 29 15.33 3.14 -5.15
C TYR A 29 16.47 2.46 -4.39
N ILE A 30 17.35 1.74 -5.09
CA ILE A 30 18.55 1.12 -4.50
C ILE A 30 19.48 2.19 -3.94
N GLU A 31 19.72 3.28 -4.66
CA GLU A 31 20.55 4.39 -4.18
C GLU A 31 19.98 5.05 -2.93
N ARG A 32 18.65 5.30 -2.89
CA ARG A 32 18.00 5.81 -1.67
C ARG A 32 18.12 4.86 -0.50
N ARG A 33 17.93 3.56 -0.74
CA ARG A 33 18.06 2.53 0.30
C ARG A 33 19.49 2.42 0.82
N ASN A 34 20.49 2.53 -0.05
CA ASN A 34 21.89 2.51 0.35
C ASN A 34 22.24 3.77 1.16
N LEU A 35 21.76 4.96 0.75
CA LEU A 35 21.91 6.20 1.51
C LEU A 35 21.23 6.15 2.89
N GLU A 36 20.07 5.50 2.99
CA GLU A 36 19.38 5.27 4.28
C GLU A 36 20.15 4.28 5.17
N GLN A 37 20.81 3.27 4.59
CA GLN A 37 21.65 2.34 5.32
C GLN A 37 22.98 2.97 5.78
N ASP A 38 23.59 3.82 4.95
CA ASP A 38 24.81 4.56 5.28
C ASP A 38 24.53 5.66 6.32
N GLY A 39 23.36 6.30 6.25
CA GLY A 39 22.89 7.25 7.27
C GLY A 39 22.59 6.61 8.64
N ALA A 40 22.19 5.34 8.66
CA ALA A 40 21.97 4.58 9.90
C ALA A 40 23.27 4.10 10.57
N LEU A 41 24.38 4.01 9.81
CA LEU A 41 25.69 3.59 10.33
C LEU A 41 26.62 4.78 10.66
N GLY A 42 26.33 5.99 10.20
CA GLY A 42 27.09 7.22 10.51
C GLY A 42 26.52 8.09 11.64
N GLY A 43 25.38 7.74 12.22
CA GLY A 43 24.59 8.61 13.13
C GLY A 43 24.74 8.34 14.63
N ALA A 44 25.83 7.71 15.08
CA ALA A 44 26.10 7.53 16.49
C ALA A 44 27.55 7.89 16.78
N HIS A 45 27.84 9.17 17.06
CA HIS A 45 28.90 9.69 17.96
C HIS A 45 28.92 11.24 17.90
N GLY A 46 28.63 11.91 19.04
CA GLY A 46 28.85 13.35 19.27
C GLY A 46 27.57 14.17 19.48
N ASN A 47 27.02 14.26 20.70
CA ASN A 47 27.20 15.35 21.69
C ASN A 47 26.74 16.74 21.18
N ASN A 48 25.90 17.54 21.87
CA ASN A 48 25.53 17.56 23.28
C ASN A 48 24.39 18.58 23.52
N VAL A 49 23.65 18.37 24.63
CA VAL A 49 23.14 19.39 25.58
C VAL A 49 21.85 20.18 25.17
N LEU A 50 20.78 20.35 25.97
CA LEU A 50 20.62 20.49 27.44
C LEU A 50 19.15 20.24 27.91
N TYR A 51 18.99 19.57 29.07
CA TYR A 51 17.96 19.69 30.15
C TYR A 51 16.48 19.30 29.86
N VAL A 52 15.72 18.62 30.74
CA VAL A 52 15.55 18.78 32.20
C VAL A 52 15.20 17.44 32.89
N ALA A 53 15.79 17.27 34.07
CA ALA A 53 15.53 16.38 35.21
C ALA A 53 14.26 15.47 35.25
N SER A 54 14.48 14.23 35.67
CA SER A 54 13.61 13.54 36.63
C SER A 54 14.43 12.85 37.71
N VAL A 55 13.89 12.93 38.92
CA VAL A 55 14.45 12.65 40.23
C VAL A 55 14.65 11.16 40.48
N ALA A 56 15.65 10.87 41.29
CA ALA A 56 16.00 9.56 41.82
C ALA A 56 14.88 8.96 42.70
N PHE A 57 14.72 7.64 42.62
CA PHE A 57 14.42 6.78 43.78
C PHE A 57 15.05 5.41 43.49
N GLY A 58 15.93 4.97 44.39
CA GLY A 58 16.66 3.72 44.27
C GLY A 58 15.83 2.52 44.68
N ASP A 59 16.32 1.33 44.32
CA ASP A 59 16.48 0.27 45.30
C ASP A 59 17.59 -0.70 44.84
N THR A 60 18.25 -1.25 45.84
CA THR A 60 19.50 -1.99 45.83
C THR A 60 19.30 -3.50 45.81
N GLY A 61 20.22 -4.22 45.17
CA GLY A 61 20.44 -5.67 45.32
C GLY A 61 20.99 -6.26 44.02
N GLY A 62 22.21 -6.77 43.89
CA GLY A 62 23.17 -7.26 44.86
C GLY A 62 23.23 -8.78 44.86
N SER A 63 23.89 -9.44 43.89
CA SER A 63 24.65 -10.68 44.14
C SER A 63 25.51 -11.16 42.97
N ARG A 64 26.83 -11.17 43.22
CA ARG A 64 27.86 -12.20 42.96
C ARG A 64 27.97 -12.84 41.56
N ARG A 65 29.07 -12.59 40.84
CA ARG A 65 30.38 -13.31 40.87
C ARG A 65 30.33 -14.70 40.20
N SER A 66 30.92 -14.80 39.01
CA SER A 66 31.90 -15.85 38.69
C SER A 66 32.81 -15.35 37.58
N GLU A 67 34.09 -15.20 37.93
CA GLU A 67 35.21 -15.00 37.02
C GLU A 67 35.69 -16.36 36.49
N ASN A 68 36.58 -16.28 35.48
CA ASN A 68 37.47 -17.31 34.92
C ASN A 68 36.85 -18.16 33.79
N ALA A 69 37.48 -18.38 32.64
CA ALA A 69 38.79 -17.96 32.14
C ALA A 69 38.86 -18.21 30.62
N ASP A 70 39.68 -17.38 29.97
CA ASP A 70 40.63 -17.70 28.89
C ASP A 70 40.16 -18.49 27.66
N ALA A 71 40.16 -17.80 26.51
CA ALA A 71 41.16 -18.00 25.43
C ALA A 71 40.63 -17.49 24.07
N LEU A 72 41.04 -16.27 23.69
CA LEU A 72 41.46 -15.97 22.31
C LEU A 72 42.93 -16.44 22.17
N PRO A 73 43.56 -16.60 20.99
CA PRO A 73 43.25 -16.06 19.65
C PRO A 73 43.57 -17.13 18.53
N PRO A 74 43.94 -16.84 17.26
CA PRO A 74 43.93 -15.58 16.52
C PRO A 74 43.29 -15.62 15.11
N LEU A 75 43.02 -14.42 14.63
CA LEU A 75 42.88 -14.07 13.22
C LEU A 75 44.19 -14.39 12.47
N SER A 76 44.10 -15.18 11.41
CA SER A 76 45.10 -15.22 10.33
C SER A 76 44.40 -14.88 9.02
N SER A 77 44.66 -13.65 8.58
CA SER A 77 44.69 -13.26 7.18
C SER A 77 45.37 -14.35 6.34
N ASN A 78 44.72 -14.83 5.29
CA ASN A 78 45.33 -15.16 4.02
C ASN A 78 44.26 -15.12 2.94
N GLY A 79 44.47 -14.24 1.96
CA GLY A 79 43.77 -14.29 0.68
C GLY A 79 44.20 -15.49 -0.16
N CYS A 80 43.54 -15.61 -1.31
CA CYS A 80 43.52 -16.73 -2.25
C CYS A 80 42.58 -17.87 -1.84
N ASP A 81 41.36 -17.82 -2.39
CA ASP A 81 40.91 -18.85 -3.35
C ASP A 81 39.61 -18.38 -4.04
N GLU A 82 39.79 -17.51 -5.03
CA GLU A 82 39.02 -17.63 -6.27
C GLU A 82 39.27 -19.05 -6.79
N LEU A 83 38.32 -19.97 -6.59
CA LEU A 83 37.98 -21.13 -7.42
C LEU A 83 37.17 -22.16 -6.59
N ALA A 84 35.89 -21.86 -6.39
CA ALA A 84 34.89 -22.88 -6.12
C ALA A 84 33.59 -22.53 -6.88
N GLN A 85 33.70 -22.31 -8.19
CA GLN A 85 32.57 -22.58 -9.08
C GLN A 85 32.41 -24.10 -9.11
N THR A 86 31.71 -24.65 -8.11
CA THR A 86 31.14 -25.98 -8.23
C THR A 86 30.34 -25.98 -9.53
N VAL A 87 30.70 -26.86 -10.45
CA VAL A 87 29.91 -27.21 -11.63
C VAL A 87 28.63 -27.86 -11.11
N GLN A 88 27.71 -27.05 -10.58
CA GLN A 88 26.37 -27.49 -10.27
C GLN A 88 25.68 -27.66 -11.61
N THR A 89 25.22 -28.87 -11.88
CA THR A 89 24.34 -29.12 -13.02
C THR A 89 23.17 -28.12 -12.96
N PRO A 90 22.61 -27.67 -14.11
CA PRO A 90 21.49 -26.71 -14.09
C PRO A 90 20.30 -27.23 -13.26
N GLU A 91 20.21 -28.54 -13.07
CA GLU A 91 19.23 -29.22 -12.24
C GLU A 91 19.51 -29.05 -10.74
N GLU A 92 20.76 -29.15 -10.29
CA GLU A 92 21.16 -28.88 -8.90
C GLU A 92 20.94 -27.41 -8.52
N LYS A 93 21.27 -26.47 -9.42
CA LYS A 93 20.95 -25.04 -9.21
C LYS A 93 19.45 -24.82 -9.08
N ARG A 94 18.64 -25.51 -9.89
CA ARG A 94 17.19 -25.45 -9.84
C ARG A 94 16.65 -26.04 -8.53
N GLN A 95 17.22 -27.15 -8.06
CA GLN A 95 16.84 -27.77 -6.80
C GLN A 95 17.19 -26.88 -5.61
N ALA A 96 18.40 -26.30 -5.58
CA ALA A 96 18.82 -25.32 -4.58
C ALA A 96 17.88 -24.10 -4.54
N CYS A 97 17.54 -23.52 -5.70
CA CYS A 97 16.56 -22.42 -5.78
C CYS A 97 15.17 -22.81 -5.27
N VAL A 98 14.72 -24.04 -5.52
CA VAL A 98 13.43 -24.55 -5.03
C VAL A 98 13.45 -24.75 -3.52
N GLU A 99 14.56 -25.24 -2.97
CA GLU A 99 14.75 -25.42 -1.53
C GLU A 99 14.86 -24.08 -0.79
N GLU A 100 15.60 -23.12 -1.36
CA GLU A 100 15.64 -21.74 -0.87
C GLU A 100 14.24 -21.11 -0.90
N TYR A 101 13.48 -21.30 -1.97
CA TYR A 101 12.10 -20.82 -2.06
C TYR A 101 11.20 -21.47 -1.00
N ARG A 102 11.33 -22.79 -0.76
CA ARG A 102 10.62 -23.49 0.32
C ARG A 102 11.00 -22.95 1.70
N ALA A 103 12.28 -22.71 1.95
CA ALA A 103 12.78 -22.14 3.20
C ALA A 103 12.27 -20.71 3.41
N LEU A 104 12.25 -19.88 2.36
CA LEU A 104 11.69 -18.53 2.42
C LEU A 104 10.19 -18.54 2.67
N LEU A 105 9.44 -19.48 2.07
CA LEU A 105 8.02 -19.67 2.36
C LEU A 105 7.79 -20.09 3.82
N ALA A 106 8.63 -20.96 4.38
CA ALA A 106 8.55 -21.35 5.78
C ALA A 106 8.84 -20.15 6.71
N LYS A 107 9.90 -19.38 6.44
CA LYS A 107 10.21 -18.13 7.17
C LYS A 107 9.05 -17.14 7.09
N ARG A 108 8.44 -16.97 5.91
CA ARG A 108 7.26 -16.11 5.73
C ARG A 108 6.08 -16.58 6.57
N ARG A 109 5.82 -17.89 6.66
CA ARG A 109 4.75 -18.43 7.51
C ARG A 109 4.97 -18.10 8.97
N VAL A 110 6.17 -18.36 9.50
CA VAL A 110 6.54 -18.03 10.89
C VAL A 110 6.41 -16.53 11.17
N LEU A 111 6.84 -15.67 10.23
CA LEU A 111 6.67 -14.23 10.35
C LEU A 111 5.19 -13.82 10.39
N LEU A 112 4.34 -14.42 9.55
CA LEU A 112 2.90 -14.14 9.56
C LEU A 112 2.23 -14.62 10.85
N GLU A 113 2.64 -15.77 11.39
CA GLU A 113 2.16 -16.29 12.68
C GLU A 113 2.56 -15.36 13.83
N SER A 114 3.81 -14.89 13.86
CA SER A 114 4.26 -13.92 14.87
C SER A 114 3.55 -12.57 14.73
N ASN A 115 3.34 -12.09 13.50
CA ASN A 115 2.60 -10.85 13.24
C ASN A 115 1.15 -10.95 13.72
N LEU A 116 0.47 -12.07 13.46
CA LEU A 116 -0.88 -12.32 13.95
C LEU A 116 -0.92 -12.33 15.48
N ALA A 117 0.07 -12.94 16.14
CA ALA A 117 0.18 -12.94 17.60
C ALA A 117 0.35 -11.52 18.16
N TYR A 118 1.18 -10.69 17.53
CA TYR A 118 1.33 -9.28 17.92
C TYR A 118 0.06 -8.47 17.69
N GLN A 119 -0.64 -8.70 16.58
CA GLN A 119 -1.95 -8.06 16.32
C GLN A 119 -2.99 -8.45 17.37
N GLN A 120 -2.99 -9.69 17.83
CA GLN A 120 -3.86 -10.16 18.92
C GLN A 120 -3.49 -9.53 20.28
N LEU A 121 -2.20 -9.39 20.59
CA LEU A 121 -1.73 -8.69 21.79
C LEU A 121 -2.11 -7.21 21.76
N LEU A 122 -1.94 -6.56 20.61
CA LEU A 122 -2.26 -5.15 20.42
C LEU A 122 -3.78 -4.92 20.47
N SER A 123 -4.58 -5.82 19.88
CA SER A 123 -6.03 -5.72 19.94
C SER A 123 -6.56 -5.90 21.35
N ARG A 124 -5.96 -6.79 22.16
CA ARG A 124 -6.25 -6.93 23.60
C ARG A 124 -5.87 -5.67 24.38
N HIS A 125 -4.67 -5.13 24.16
CA HIS A 125 -4.24 -3.90 24.82
C HIS A 125 -5.16 -2.71 24.51
N TYR A 126 -5.53 -2.51 23.24
CA TYR A 126 -6.49 -1.46 22.86
C TYR A 126 -7.92 -1.75 23.31
N ALA A 127 -8.32 -3.02 23.45
CA ALA A 127 -9.61 -3.37 24.06
C ALA A 127 -9.62 -3.05 25.56
N GLU A 128 -8.54 -3.34 26.29
CA GLU A 128 -8.37 -2.98 27.70
C GLU A 128 -8.27 -1.47 27.91
N GLN A 129 -7.59 -0.75 27.02
CA GLN A 129 -7.55 0.71 27.03
C GLN A 129 -8.93 1.34 26.80
N ARG A 130 -9.72 0.81 25.86
CA ARG A 130 -11.10 1.25 25.63
C ARG A 130 -12.03 0.95 26.79
N ARG A 131 -11.87 -0.22 27.44
CA ARG A 131 -12.56 -0.58 28.69
C ARG A 131 -12.26 0.41 29.82
N ARG A 132 -10.99 0.79 29.99
CA ARG A 132 -10.57 1.82 30.97
C ARG A 132 -11.17 3.20 30.67
N ASN A 133 -11.40 3.51 29.39
CA ASN A 133 -12.00 4.76 28.93
C ASN A 133 -13.55 4.74 28.89
N GLY A 134 -14.19 3.60 29.19
CA GLY A 134 -15.66 3.47 29.18
C GLY A 134 -16.31 3.42 27.78
N GLU A 135 -15.53 3.15 26.73
CA GLU A 135 -15.98 3.17 25.31
C GLU A 135 -16.45 1.78 24.82
N ASP A 136 -17.00 0.95 25.71
CA ASP A 136 -17.31 -0.46 25.42
C ASP A 136 -18.42 -0.66 24.38
N TYR A 137 -19.27 0.35 24.14
CA TYR A 137 -20.41 0.24 23.24
C TYR A 137 -20.10 0.58 21.77
N ALA A 138 -18.98 1.26 21.50
CA ALA A 138 -18.72 1.83 20.18
C ALA A 138 -18.07 0.85 19.17
N THR A 139 -17.70 -0.38 19.58
CA THR A 139 -16.90 -1.29 18.75
C THR A 139 -17.57 -2.62 18.37
N GLN A 140 -18.89 -2.69 18.28
CA GLN A 140 -19.50 -3.66 17.36
C GLN A 140 -19.39 -3.11 15.93
N LEU A 141 -18.17 -3.09 15.39
CA LEU A 141 -17.88 -2.63 14.02
C LEU A 141 -18.52 -3.55 12.97
N THR A 142 -19.03 -4.71 13.39
CA THR A 142 -19.72 -5.68 12.55
C THR A 142 -20.95 -6.12 13.32
N THR A 143 -22.13 -5.97 12.72
CA THR A 143 -23.35 -6.51 13.29
C THR A 143 -23.22 -8.05 13.29
N PRO A 144 -23.71 -8.76 14.31
CA PRO A 144 -23.68 -10.23 14.34
C PRO A 144 -24.39 -10.83 13.11
N ASP A 145 -25.36 -10.12 12.54
CA ASP A 145 -25.99 -10.45 11.25
C ASP A 145 -25.04 -10.35 10.05
N ALA A 146 -24.17 -9.34 10.00
CA ALA A 146 -23.19 -9.21 8.93
C ALA A 146 -22.11 -10.29 9.00
N GLU A 147 -21.72 -10.71 10.21
CA GLU A 147 -20.82 -11.86 10.40
C GLU A 147 -21.50 -13.16 9.98
N ALA A 148 -22.76 -13.38 10.37
CA ALA A 148 -23.54 -14.55 9.96
C ALA A 148 -23.72 -14.62 8.43
N ALA A 149 -23.99 -13.49 7.77
CA ALA A 149 -24.08 -13.38 6.32
C ALA A 149 -22.73 -13.67 5.63
N TYR A 150 -21.62 -13.16 6.18
CA TYR A 150 -20.28 -13.48 5.69
C TYR A 150 -19.99 -14.97 5.75
N TRP A 151 -20.27 -15.62 6.89
CA TRP A 151 -20.08 -17.07 7.04
C TRP A 151 -20.99 -17.89 6.13
N ALA A 152 -22.22 -17.43 5.87
CA ALA A 152 -23.09 -18.05 4.87
C ALA A 152 -22.49 -17.99 3.45
N LEU A 153 -21.95 -16.84 3.05
CA LEU A 153 -21.29 -16.68 1.75
C LEU A 153 -20.02 -17.53 1.65
N VAL A 154 -19.20 -17.60 2.71
CA VAL A 154 -18.00 -18.45 2.75
C VAL A 154 -18.37 -19.93 2.59
N ARG A 155 -19.46 -20.38 3.22
CA ARG A 155 -19.97 -21.75 3.04
C ARG A 155 -20.44 -22.00 1.60
N GLN A 156 -21.18 -21.07 0.99
CA GLN A 156 -21.57 -21.19 -0.42
C GLN A 156 -20.35 -21.29 -1.35
N VAL A 157 -19.31 -20.49 -1.11
CA VAL A 157 -18.06 -20.57 -1.89
C VAL A 157 -17.36 -21.91 -1.69
N ALA A 158 -17.36 -22.46 -0.46
CA ALA A 158 -16.80 -23.79 -0.20
C ALA A 158 -17.57 -24.90 -0.93
N GLU A 159 -18.90 -24.84 -0.91
CA GLU A 159 -19.77 -25.77 -1.65
C GLU A 159 -19.54 -25.68 -3.16
N GLU A 160 -19.45 -24.48 -3.73
CA GLU A 160 -19.16 -24.30 -5.16
C GLU A 160 -17.78 -24.83 -5.53
N ARG A 161 -16.76 -24.59 -4.70
CA ARG A 161 -15.43 -25.17 -4.89
C ARG A 161 -15.47 -26.69 -4.88
N GLN A 162 -16.24 -27.30 -3.96
CA GLN A 162 -16.41 -28.74 -3.90
C GLN A 162 -17.15 -29.28 -5.14
N ARG A 163 -18.19 -28.57 -5.62
CA ARG A 163 -18.90 -28.91 -6.87
C ARG A 163 -17.98 -28.88 -8.08
N VAL A 164 -17.16 -27.83 -8.22
CA VAL A 164 -16.18 -27.71 -9.30
C VAL A 164 -15.12 -28.81 -9.19
N ALA A 165 -14.60 -29.08 -7.99
CA ALA A 165 -13.64 -30.15 -7.77
C ALA A 165 -14.22 -31.51 -8.16
N ALA A 166 -15.45 -31.82 -7.73
CA ALA A 166 -16.15 -33.06 -8.07
C ALA A 166 -16.38 -33.21 -9.58
N ARG A 167 -16.85 -32.15 -10.26
CA ARG A 167 -17.00 -32.14 -11.74
C ARG A 167 -15.66 -32.34 -12.44
N SER A 168 -14.60 -31.69 -11.97
CA SER A 168 -13.26 -31.86 -12.55
C SER A 168 -12.72 -33.28 -12.35
N ALA A 169 -12.98 -33.91 -11.20
CA ALA A 169 -12.59 -35.28 -10.92
C ALA A 169 -13.37 -36.28 -11.77
N ALA A 170 -14.68 -36.06 -11.96
CA ALA A 170 -15.50 -36.87 -12.86
C ALA A 170 -15.00 -36.79 -14.31
N LEU A 171 -14.75 -35.58 -14.83
CA LEU A 171 -14.20 -35.40 -16.18
C LEU A 171 -12.82 -36.05 -16.36
N LYS A 172 -11.95 -36.02 -15.33
CA LYS A 172 -10.66 -36.71 -15.36
C LYS A 172 -10.83 -38.22 -15.46
N LYS A 173 -11.73 -38.80 -14.65
CA LYS A 173 -12.05 -40.24 -14.71
C LYS A 173 -12.60 -40.62 -16.09
N ASP A 174 -13.49 -39.83 -16.66
CA ASP A 174 -14.04 -40.08 -18.00
C ASP A 174 -12.95 -40.03 -19.08
N LEU A 175 -12.02 -39.07 -18.99
CA LEU A 175 -10.87 -39.00 -19.90
C LEU A 175 -9.93 -40.19 -19.74
N GLU A 176 -9.67 -40.64 -18.52
CA GLU A 176 -8.85 -41.83 -18.25
C GLU A 176 -9.50 -43.09 -18.83
N LEU A 177 -10.82 -43.25 -18.66
CA LEU A 177 -11.57 -44.36 -19.28
C LEU A 177 -11.53 -44.31 -20.80
N GLN A 178 -11.64 -43.11 -21.40
CA GLN A 178 -11.49 -42.98 -22.85
C GLN A 178 -10.08 -43.33 -23.32
N ARG A 179 -9.04 -42.87 -22.60
CA ARG A 179 -7.65 -43.24 -22.90
C ARG A 179 -7.47 -44.74 -22.86
N GLN A 180 -7.86 -45.40 -21.77
CA GLN A 180 -7.76 -46.86 -21.63
C GLN A 180 -8.48 -47.63 -22.75
N ARG A 181 -9.60 -47.12 -23.27
CA ARG A 181 -10.31 -47.74 -24.40
C ARG A 181 -9.61 -47.59 -25.74
N TYR A 182 -8.99 -46.43 -25.98
CA TYR A 182 -8.41 -46.12 -27.29
C TYR A 182 -6.91 -46.41 -27.35
N GLU A 183 -6.18 -46.44 -26.23
CA GLU A 183 -4.75 -46.78 -26.17
C GLU A 183 -4.42 -48.09 -26.91
N PRO A 184 -5.06 -49.25 -26.62
CA PRO A 184 -4.71 -50.49 -27.30
C PRO A 184 -5.01 -50.44 -28.80
N ILE A 185 -6.10 -49.75 -29.19
CA ILE A 185 -6.46 -49.57 -30.61
C ILE A 185 -5.41 -48.70 -31.32
N MET A 186 -4.89 -47.67 -30.65
CA MET A 186 -3.84 -46.81 -31.19
C MET A 186 -2.51 -47.56 -31.30
N GLU A 187 -2.17 -48.39 -30.31
CA GLU A 187 -0.99 -49.25 -30.34
C GLU A 187 -1.07 -50.28 -31.46
N GLU A 188 -2.21 -50.97 -31.62
CA GLU A 188 -2.46 -51.92 -32.72
C GLU A 188 -2.40 -51.24 -34.10
N ALA A 189 -2.93 -50.02 -34.23
CA ALA A 189 -2.82 -49.28 -35.47
C ALA A 189 -1.36 -48.86 -35.76
N ALA A 190 -0.61 -48.46 -34.73
CA ALA A 190 0.79 -48.08 -34.88
C ALA A 190 1.68 -49.27 -35.27
N THR A 191 1.43 -50.46 -34.71
CA THR A 191 2.15 -51.67 -35.11
C THR A 191 1.84 -52.05 -36.56
N GLN A 192 0.57 -52.02 -36.97
CA GLN A 192 0.20 -52.27 -38.38
C GLN A 192 0.80 -51.26 -39.35
N GLU A 193 0.84 -49.97 -38.99
CA GLU A 193 1.49 -48.94 -39.80
C GLU A 193 3.00 -49.19 -39.92
N HIS A 194 3.64 -49.64 -38.83
CA HIS A 194 5.05 -49.99 -38.83
C HIS A 194 5.34 -51.22 -39.71
N ASP A 195 4.56 -52.29 -39.55
CA ASP A 195 4.69 -53.52 -40.33
C ASP A 195 4.51 -53.25 -41.83
N PHE A 196 3.55 -52.38 -42.19
CA PHE A 196 3.34 -51.97 -43.57
C PHE A 196 4.51 -51.14 -44.12
N GLN A 197 5.12 -50.27 -43.31
CA GLN A 197 6.31 -49.53 -43.71
C GLN A 197 7.51 -50.46 -43.94
N GLN A 198 7.70 -51.46 -43.07
CA GLN A 198 8.73 -52.48 -43.25
C GLN A 198 8.50 -53.29 -44.53
N TYR A 199 7.28 -53.74 -44.79
CA TYR A 199 6.93 -54.45 -46.04
C TYR A 199 7.22 -53.63 -47.30
N ILE A 200 6.93 -52.33 -47.30
CA ILE A 200 7.27 -51.44 -48.43
C ILE A 200 8.79 -51.33 -48.59
N GLN A 201 9.54 -51.22 -47.50
CA GLN A 201 10.99 -51.15 -47.53
C GLN A 201 11.62 -52.43 -48.10
N GLU A 202 11.13 -53.60 -47.67
CA GLU A 202 11.56 -54.91 -48.18
C GLU A 202 11.23 -55.05 -49.68
N LEU A 203 10.02 -54.69 -50.09
CA LEU A 203 9.61 -54.70 -51.50
C LEU A 203 10.47 -53.77 -52.36
N ALA A 204 10.79 -52.57 -51.85
CA ALA A 204 11.65 -51.61 -52.53
C ALA A 204 13.11 -52.10 -52.63
N ALA A 205 13.61 -52.83 -51.63
CA ALA A 205 14.95 -53.42 -51.64
C ALA A 205 15.06 -54.54 -52.70
N HIS A 206 13.99 -55.29 -52.95
CA HIS A 206 13.93 -56.32 -54.00
C HIS A 206 13.63 -55.77 -55.41
N ALA A 207 13.15 -54.53 -55.52
CA ALA A 207 12.86 -53.89 -56.80
C ALA A 207 14.15 -53.51 -57.57
N ARG A 208 14.15 -53.72 -58.88
CA ARG A 208 15.26 -53.42 -59.80
C ARG A 208 14.81 -52.50 -60.92
N PHE A 209 15.71 -51.63 -61.40
CA PHE A 209 15.42 -50.75 -62.51
C PHE A 209 15.35 -51.51 -63.84
N MET A 210 14.24 -51.39 -64.56
CA MET A 210 13.97 -52.11 -65.82
C MET A 210 15.05 -51.95 -66.91
N ARG A 211 15.74 -50.81 -66.95
CA ARG A 211 16.75 -50.51 -67.99
C ARG A 211 18.18 -50.88 -67.61
N SER A 212 18.49 -50.97 -66.32
CA SER A 212 19.86 -51.14 -65.83
C SER A 212 20.06 -52.37 -64.94
N ASN A 213 18.97 -53.06 -64.57
CA ASN A 213 18.92 -54.20 -63.64
C ASN A 213 19.60 -53.96 -62.28
N ARG A 214 19.96 -52.71 -61.96
CA ARG A 214 20.54 -52.33 -60.67
C ARG A 214 19.43 -52.23 -59.62
N PRO A 215 19.68 -52.65 -58.36
CA PRO A 215 18.76 -52.42 -57.26
C PRO A 215 18.64 -50.92 -56.95
N ILE A 216 17.53 -50.52 -56.33
CA ILE A 216 17.35 -49.15 -55.84
C ILE A 216 18.35 -48.91 -54.69
N PRO A 217 19.11 -47.79 -54.68
CA PRO A 217 20.04 -47.51 -53.60
C PRO A 217 19.29 -47.30 -52.27
N THR A 218 19.85 -47.85 -51.19
CA THR A 218 19.24 -47.80 -49.84
C THR A 218 18.99 -46.38 -49.35
N GLU A 219 19.85 -45.43 -49.68
CA GLU A 219 19.68 -44.00 -49.38
C GLU A 219 18.43 -43.41 -50.06
N ALA A 220 18.13 -43.81 -51.30
CA ALA A 220 16.94 -43.33 -52.00
C ALA A 220 15.65 -43.93 -51.40
N ILE A 221 15.71 -45.18 -50.91
CA ILE A 221 14.61 -45.83 -50.20
C ILE A 221 14.34 -45.10 -48.87
N ALA A 222 15.39 -44.81 -48.10
CA ALA A 222 15.28 -44.07 -46.83
C ALA A 222 14.66 -42.67 -47.04
N GLN A 223 15.15 -41.93 -48.04
CA GLN A 223 14.58 -40.61 -48.39
C GLN A 223 13.12 -40.70 -48.85
N TYR A 224 12.70 -41.80 -49.47
CA TYR A 224 11.30 -42.00 -49.85
C TYR A 224 10.43 -42.27 -48.61
N VAL A 225 10.88 -43.11 -47.68
CA VAL A 225 10.18 -43.40 -46.43
C VAL A 225 10.01 -42.13 -45.58
N GLU A 226 11.07 -41.31 -45.45
CA GLU A 226 10.99 -40.04 -44.72
C GLU A 226 9.98 -39.07 -45.36
N ARG A 227 9.97 -38.97 -46.69
CA ARG A 227 9.00 -38.14 -47.43
C ARG A 227 7.58 -38.66 -47.25
N ASP A 228 7.35 -39.97 -47.31
CA ASP A 228 6.03 -40.58 -47.09
C ASP A 228 5.56 -40.36 -45.66
N ALA A 229 6.42 -40.54 -44.66
CA ALA A 229 6.11 -40.26 -43.25
C ALA A 229 5.76 -38.77 -43.02
N ALA A 230 6.50 -37.85 -43.63
CA ALA A 230 6.21 -36.41 -43.58
C ALA A 230 4.85 -36.08 -44.23
N GLN A 231 4.54 -36.66 -45.39
CA GLN A 231 3.25 -36.47 -46.05
C GLN A 231 2.09 -37.06 -45.24
N ARG A 232 2.25 -38.28 -44.70
CA ARG A 232 1.23 -38.93 -43.88
C ARG A 232 0.96 -38.17 -42.60
N SER A 233 1.99 -37.69 -41.89
CA SER A 233 1.82 -36.84 -40.70
C SER A 233 1.11 -35.52 -41.03
N ALA A 234 1.39 -34.89 -42.18
CA ALA A 234 0.68 -33.70 -42.64
C ALA A 234 -0.80 -34.00 -42.95
N ILE A 235 -1.10 -35.13 -43.59
CA ILE A 235 -2.48 -35.58 -43.84
C ILE A 235 -3.20 -35.86 -42.52
N GLN A 236 -2.56 -36.57 -41.59
CA GLN A 236 -3.10 -36.85 -40.25
C GLN A 236 -3.40 -35.53 -39.50
N ALA A 237 -2.48 -34.57 -39.50
CA ALA A 237 -2.69 -33.25 -38.91
C ALA A 237 -3.87 -32.50 -39.54
N SER A 238 -4.00 -32.54 -40.87
CA SER A 238 -5.13 -31.93 -41.58
C SER A 238 -6.47 -32.60 -41.23
N ARG A 239 -6.48 -33.93 -41.09
CA ARG A 239 -7.66 -34.72 -40.73
C ARG A 239 -8.08 -34.49 -39.28
N VAL A 240 -7.12 -34.42 -38.36
CA VAL A 240 -7.38 -34.05 -36.95
C VAL A 240 -7.97 -32.64 -36.90
N ARG A 241 -7.41 -31.68 -37.62
CA ARG A 241 -7.95 -30.31 -37.71
C ARG A 241 -9.38 -30.30 -38.27
N TYR A 242 -9.64 -31.08 -39.33
CA TYR A 242 -10.98 -31.24 -39.90
C TYR A 242 -11.96 -31.85 -38.88
N LEU A 243 -11.57 -32.91 -38.16
CA LEU A 243 -12.39 -33.54 -37.13
C LEU A 243 -12.68 -32.58 -35.96
N GLN A 244 -11.69 -31.81 -35.52
CA GLN A 244 -11.88 -30.76 -34.51
C GLN A 244 -12.88 -29.69 -34.98
N LEU A 245 -12.74 -29.20 -36.21
CA LEU A 245 -13.66 -28.23 -36.81
C LEU A 245 -15.06 -28.81 -36.97
N LYS A 246 -15.19 -30.05 -37.47
CA LYS A 246 -16.47 -30.77 -37.58
C LYS A 246 -17.13 -30.93 -36.22
N ASN A 247 -16.38 -31.34 -35.19
CA ASN A 247 -16.89 -31.46 -33.82
C ASN A 247 -17.30 -30.11 -33.23
N ARG A 248 -16.54 -29.03 -33.50
CA ARG A 248 -16.91 -27.67 -33.09
C ARG A 248 -18.21 -27.23 -33.78
N LEU A 249 -18.34 -27.48 -35.08
CA LEU A 249 -19.58 -27.22 -35.82
C LEU A 249 -20.74 -28.05 -35.28
N LEU A 250 -20.53 -29.32 -34.94
CA LEU A 250 -21.55 -30.16 -34.32
C LEU A 250 -21.95 -29.66 -32.92
N ARG A 251 -21.00 -29.19 -32.10
CA ARG A 251 -21.30 -28.57 -30.81
C ARG A 251 -22.08 -27.27 -30.98
N LEU A 252 -21.69 -26.42 -31.92
CA LEU A 252 -22.40 -25.18 -32.24
C LEU A 252 -23.80 -25.47 -32.79
N ARG A 253 -23.96 -26.47 -33.67
CA ARG A 253 -25.26 -26.94 -34.17
C ARG A 253 -26.10 -27.56 -33.06
N ARG A 254 -25.51 -28.30 -32.12
CA ARG A 254 -26.23 -28.82 -30.93
C ARG A 254 -26.58 -27.72 -29.94
N ALA A 255 -25.79 -26.65 -29.82
CA ALA A 255 -26.14 -25.50 -29.01
C ALA A 255 -27.27 -24.69 -29.68
N ALA A 256 -27.21 -24.51 -31.01
CA ALA A 256 -28.27 -23.87 -31.79
C ALA A 256 -29.57 -24.70 -31.80
N LYS A 257 -29.46 -26.02 -31.99
CA LYS A 257 -30.59 -26.96 -31.94
C LYS A 257 -31.06 -27.21 -30.51
N GLY A 258 -30.17 -27.17 -29.51
CA GLY A 258 -30.50 -27.25 -28.08
C GLY A 258 -31.21 -26.00 -27.54
N GLY A 259 -31.22 -24.90 -28.31
CA GLY A 259 -32.11 -23.77 -28.10
C GLY A 259 -33.51 -23.94 -28.73
N ALA A 260 -33.72 -24.98 -29.54
CA ALA A 260 -34.97 -25.21 -30.29
C ALA A 260 -35.53 -26.65 -30.20
N ALA A 261 -34.84 -27.60 -29.55
CA ALA A 261 -35.18 -29.02 -29.53
C ALA A 261 -35.46 -29.49 -28.09
N VAL A 262 -36.67 -29.21 -27.62
CA VAL A 262 -37.33 -29.99 -26.57
C VAL A 262 -38.58 -30.72 -27.11
N SER A 263 -38.93 -30.62 -28.40
CA SER A 263 -40.24 -31.11 -28.87
C SER A 263 -40.30 -32.12 -30.03
N SER A 264 -39.21 -32.60 -30.66
CA SER A 264 -39.38 -33.35 -31.92
C SER A 264 -38.36 -34.46 -32.24
N SER A 265 -38.17 -35.44 -31.37
CA SER A 265 -37.48 -36.68 -31.78
C SER A 265 -38.08 -37.96 -31.20
N ALA A 266 -39.21 -38.38 -31.77
CA ALA A 266 -39.77 -39.73 -31.55
C ALA A 266 -40.34 -40.40 -32.82
N SER A 267 -40.24 -39.83 -34.03
CA SER A 267 -40.93 -40.34 -35.23
C SER A 267 -40.03 -40.63 -36.42
N THR A 268 -38.95 -41.40 -36.24
CA THR A 268 -38.14 -41.85 -37.39
C THR A 268 -37.60 -43.25 -37.17
N ALA A 269 -38.50 -44.24 -37.13
CA ALA A 269 -38.13 -45.66 -37.18
C ALA A 269 -39.27 -46.57 -37.65
N THR A 270 -39.97 -46.26 -38.75
CA THR A 270 -40.83 -47.23 -39.48
C THR A 270 -41.11 -46.74 -40.90
N ALA A 271 -40.26 -47.08 -41.87
CA ALA A 271 -40.57 -46.95 -43.29
C ALA A 271 -39.73 -47.93 -44.10
N ALA A 272 -40.05 -49.22 -43.97
CA ALA A 272 -39.53 -50.28 -44.81
C ALA A 272 -40.60 -51.37 -44.98
N ALA A 273 -41.71 -51.03 -45.64
CA ALA A 273 -42.59 -51.98 -46.30
C ALA A 273 -43.65 -51.25 -47.12
N THR A 274 -43.95 -51.82 -48.30
CA THR A 274 -45.09 -51.55 -49.18
C THR A 274 -44.82 -50.57 -50.32
N GLY A 275 -44.75 -51.14 -51.53
CA GLY A 275 -44.83 -50.44 -52.80
C GLY A 275 -46.28 -50.21 -53.24
N GLN A 276 -46.40 -49.47 -54.35
CA GLN A 276 -47.58 -48.77 -54.89
C GLN A 276 -47.72 -47.35 -54.31
N ASP A 277 -48.03 -46.38 -55.18
CA ASP A 277 -48.20 -44.93 -54.94
C ASP A 277 -46.97 -44.02 -55.20
N GLY A 278 -46.38 -44.14 -56.40
CA GLY A 278 -45.26 -43.30 -56.86
C GLY A 278 -45.62 -41.85 -57.25
N GLU A 279 -46.89 -41.51 -57.44
CA GLU A 279 -47.31 -40.16 -57.86
C GLU A 279 -47.94 -39.36 -56.71
N GLU A 280 -48.70 -40.00 -55.82
CA GLU A 280 -49.22 -39.36 -54.61
C GLU A 280 -48.13 -39.11 -53.57
N SER A 281 -47.08 -39.94 -53.51
CA SER A 281 -45.93 -39.70 -52.63
C SER A 281 -45.13 -38.47 -53.04
N ASN A 282 -45.06 -38.12 -54.32
CA ASN A 282 -44.40 -36.89 -54.77
C ASN A 282 -45.22 -35.63 -54.45
N ALA A 283 -46.55 -35.69 -54.58
CA ALA A 283 -47.44 -34.60 -54.17
C ALA A 283 -47.45 -34.42 -52.64
N ALA A 284 -47.46 -35.51 -51.86
CA ALA A 284 -47.34 -35.50 -50.41
C ALA A 284 -45.96 -34.98 -49.95
N ASN A 285 -44.89 -35.35 -50.65
CA ASN A 285 -43.55 -34.79 -50.41
C ASN A 285 -43.50 -33.29 -50.76
N HIS A 286 -44.14 -32.85 -51.85
CA HIS A 286 -44.20 -31.43 -52.20
C HIS A 286 -45.02 -30.60 -51.19
N HIS A 287 -46.12 -31.17 -50.69
CA HIS A 287 -46.92 -30.59 -49.62
C HIS A 287 -46.14 -30.53 -48.30
N MET A 288 -45.40 -31.60 -47.96
CA MET A 288 -44.49 -31.63 -46.80
C MET A 288 -43.38 -30.57 -46.92
N PHE A 289 -42.74 -30.43 -48.09
CA PHE A 289 -41.75 -29.38 -48.31
C PHE A 289 -42.34 -27.98 -48.25
N LEU A 290 -43.59 -27.79 -48.66
CA LEU A 290 -44.29 -26.52 -48.55
C LEU A 290 -44.57 -26.17 -47.09
N ILE A 291 -45.00 -27.16 -46.28
CA ILE A 291 -45.18 -26.99 -44.82
C ILE A 291 -43.84 -26.65 -44.16
N ASP A 292 -42.76 -27.35 -44.49
CA ASP A 292 -41.43 -27.07 -43.95
C ASP A 292 -40.94 -25.66 -44.34
N PHE A 293 -41.23 -25.21 -45.56
CA PHE A 293 -40.91 -23.87 -46.02
C PHE A 293 -41.73 -22.79 -45.31
N GLU A 294 -43.03 -23.00 -45.14
CA GLU A 294 -43.91 -22.11 -44.38
C GLU A 294 -43.49 -22.04 -42.91
N GLN A 295 -43.15 -23.19 -42.32
CA GLN A 295 -42.61 -23.27 -40.97
C GLN A 295 -41.31 -22.49 -40.84
N LEU A 296 -40.37 -22.67 -41.78
CA LEU A 296 -39.10 -21.93 -41.78
C LEU A 296 -39.33 -20.41 -41.92
N LYS A 297 -40.35 -20.01 -42.66
CA LYS A 297 -40.73 -18.59 -42.81
C LYS A 297 -41.28 -18.02 -41.51
N VAL A 298 -42.14 -18.76 -40.81
CA VAL A 298 -42.65 -18.38 -39.48
C VAL A 298 -41.52 -18.32 -38.46
N GLU A 299 -40.60 -19.29 -38.48
CA GLU A 299 -39.43 -19.31 -37.60
C GLU A 299 -38.50 -18.12 -37.88
N ASN A 300 -38.25 -17.80 -39.15
CA ASN A 300 -37.43 -16.65 -39.52
C ASN A 300 -38.07 -15.34 -39.08
N MET A 301 -39.39 -15.19 -39.24
CA MET A 301 -40.15 -14.05 -38.75
C MET A 301 -40.04 -13.91 -37.23
N SER A 302 -40.26 -15.00 -36.48
CA SER A 302 -40.13 -15.00 -35.01
C SER A 302 -38.69 -14.71 -34.53
N LEU A 303 -37.68 -15.19 -35.26
CA LEU A 303 -36.28 -14.87 -34.95
C LEU A 303 -35.97 -13.39 -35.23
N ASN A 304 -36.51 -12.81 -36.29
CA ASN A 304 -36.35 -11.39 -36.58
C ASN A 304 -37.03 -10.51 -35.52
N GLU A 305 -38.25 -10.85 -35.10
CA GLU A 305 -38.93 -10.17 -33.98
C GLU A 305 -38.06 -10.19 -32.72
N LYS A 306 -37.48 -11.34 -32.37
CA LYS A 306 -36.55 -11.44 -31.24
C LYS A 306 -35.28 -10.61 -31.43
N ILE A 307 -34.74 -10.54 -32.64
CA ILE A 307 -33.58 -9.69 -32.93
C ILE A 307 -33.95 -8.22 -32.75
N GLU A 308 -35.12 -7.81 -33.22
CA GLU A 308 -35.64 -6.44 -33.07
C GLU A 308 -35.85 -6.10 -31.58
N GLU A 309 -36.52 -6.96 -30.81
CA GLU A 309 -36.68 -6.80 -29.35
C GLU A 309 -35.33 -6.64 -28.65
N ARG A 310 -34.36 -7.51 -28.96
CA ARG A 310 -33.00 -7.43 -28.39
C ARG A 310 -32.29 -6.15 -28.82
N SER A 311 -32.48 -5.70 -30.06
CA SER A 311 -31.89 -4.46 -30.55
C SER A 311 -32.43 -3.24 -29.81
N GLU A 312 -33.74 -3.23 -29.50
CA GLU A 312 -34.36 -2.19 -28.69
C GLU A 312 -33.88 -2.24 -27.23
N GLU A 313 -33.76 -3.42 -26.63
CA GLU A 313 -33.18 -3.59 -25.29
C GLU A 313 -31.76 -3.01 -25.25
N VAL A 314 -30.94 -3.30 -26.25
CA VAL A 314 -29.58 -2.75 -26.36
C VAL A 314 -29.60 -1.23 -26.49
N LEU A 315 -30.52 -0.65 -27.28
CA LEU A 315 -30.67 0.81 -27.38
C LEU A 315 -31.13 1.43 -26.06
N LYS A 316 -32.10 0.82 -25.36
CA LYS A 316 -32.55 1.25 -24.04
C LYS A 316 -31.40 1.22 -23.03
N LEU A 317 -30.56 0.19 -23.06
CA LEU A 317 -29.37 0.09 -22.21
C LEU A 317 -28.32 1.16 -22.55
N ARG A 318 -28.06 1.42 -23.83
CA ARG A 318 -27.14 2.50 -24.26
C ARG A 318 -27.61 3.86 -23.76
N ASN A 319 -28.91 4.15 -23.88
CA ASN A 319 -29.48 5.41 -23.38
C ASN A 319 -29.35 5.53 -21.86
N LYS A 320 -29.58 4.44 -21.12
CA LYS A 320 -29.35 4.40 -19.66
C LYS A 320 -27.89 4.69 -19.33
N VAL A 321 -26.94 4.04 -20.01
CA VAL A 321 -25.50 4.27 -19.82
C VAL A 321 -25.13 5.73 -20.08
N THR A 322 -25.58 6.32 -21.19
CA THR A 322 -25.33 7.74 -21.50
C THR A 322 -25.90 8.67 -20.43
N ASN A 323 -27.12 8.42 -19.96
CA ASN A 323 -27.72 9.22 -18.88
C ASN A 323 -26.92 9.08 -17.57
N THR A 324 -26.50 7.86 -17.21
CA THR A 324 -25.64 7.64 -16.04
C THR A 324 -24.29 8.37 -16.19
N ILE A 325 -23.71 8.38 -17.39
CA ILE A 325 -22.48 9.16 -17.67
C ILE A 325 -22.73 10.65 -17.45
N HIS A 326 -23.82 11.22 -17.97
CA HIS A 326 -24.14 12.64 -17.75
C HIS A 326 -24.33 12.97 -16.26
N ILE A 327 -25.07 12.13 -15.53
CA ILE A 327 -25.26 12.29 -14.08
C ILE A 327 -23.91 12.22 -13.36
N ALA A 328 -23.06 11.25 -13.70
CA ALA A 328 -21.73 11.12 -13.13
C ALA A 328 -20.84 12.33 -13.43
N THR A 329 -20.91 12.89 -14.64
CA THR A 329 -20.22 14.13 -15.01
C THR A 329 -20.68 15.31 -14.16
N HIS A 330 -22.00 15.51 -14.02
CA HIS A 330 -22.54 16.58 -13.17
C HIS A 330 -22.14 16.42 -11.70
N VAL A 331 -22.15 15.19 -11.18
CA VAL A 331 -21.70 14.92 -9.81
C VAL A 331 -20.21 15.24 -9.67
N ARG A 332 -19.38 14.88 -10.66
CA ARG A 332 -17.95 15.18 -10.67
C ARG A 332 -17.70 16.69 -10.66
N GLU A 333 -18.38 17.44 -11.53
CA GLU A 333 -18.27 18.90 -11.60
C GLU A 333 -18.65 19.56 -10.28
N LYS A 334 -19.80 19.19 -9.69
CA LYS A 334 -20.24 19.71 -8.38
C LYS A 334 -19.22 19.41 -7.29
N LEU A 335 -18.68 18.20 -7.30
CA LEU A 335 -17.69 17.78 -6.32
C LEU A 335 -16.36 18.52 -6.50
N ASP A 336 -15.94 18.81 -7.74
CA ASP A 336 -14.76 19.63 -8.02
C ASP A 336 -14.98 21.09 -7.60
N CYS A 337 -16.18 21.66 -7.78
CA CYS A 337 -16.54 22.98 -7.22
C CYS A 337 -16.45 23.00 -5.70
N VAL A 338 -17.07 22.03 -5.01
CA VAL A 338 -17.02 21.94 -3.54
C VAL A 338 -15.58 21.71 -3.04
N ARG A 339 -14.74 21.00 -3.79
CA ARG A 339 -13.32 20.87 -3.46
C ARG A 339 -12.56 22.19 -3.56
N ALA A 340 -12.85 23.00 -4.59
CA ALA A 340 -12.26 24.32 -4.73
C ALA A 340 -12.68 25.25 -3.57
N GLU A 341 -13.97 25.29 -3.24
CA GLU A 341 -14.48 26.05 -2.08
C GLU A 341 -13.84 25.60 -0.76
N ASN A 342 -13.68 24.28 -0.55
CA ASN A 342 -12.98 23.77 0.63
C ASN A 342 -11.50 24.19 0.67
N ALA A 343 -10.83 24.27 -0.47
CA ALA A 343 -9.44 24.73 -0.55
C ALA A 343 -9.33 26.22 -0.18
N GLU A 344 -10.24 27.06 -0.68
CA GLU A 344 -10.33 28.47 -0.31
C GLU A 344 -10.62 28.66 1.18
N LEU A 345 -11.58 27.92 1.74
CA LEU A 345 -11.89 27.96 3.18
C LEU A 345 -10.68 27.55 4.04
N ARG A 346 -9.91 26.55 3.60
CA ARG A 346 -8.66 26.17 4.28
C ARG A 346 -7.63 27.29 4.24
N GLN A 347 -7.50 27.99 3.11
CA GLN A 347 -6.62 29.14 3.00
C GLN A 347 -7.06 30.29 3.92
N HIS A 348 -8.37 30.52 4.05
CA HIS A 348 -8.90 31.49 5.02
C HIS A 348 -8.57 31.10 6.46
N VAL A 349 -8.73 29.82 6.83
CA VAL A 349 -8.34 29.33 8.16
C VAL A 349 -6.86 29.57 8.42
N THR A 350 -5.98 29.21 7.49
CA THR A 350 -4.54 29.44 7.65
C THR A 350 -4.21 30.93 7.78
N SER A 351 -4.86 31.80 7.00
CA SER A 351 -4.67 33.25 7.11
C SER A 351 -5.10 33.77 8.48
N THR A 352 -6.25 33.31 9.00
CA THR A 352 -6.72 33.73 10.34
C THR A 352 -5.83 33.19 11.45
N ASP A 353 -5.26 31.99 11.31
CA ASP A 353 -4.31 31.43 12.27
C ASP A 353 -2.99 32.22 12.27
N GLU A 354 -2.51 32.65 11.10
CA GLU A 354 -1.35 33.52 10.97
C GLU A 354 -1.61 34.89 11.65
N GLU A 355 -2.74 35.53 11.38
CA GLU A 355 -3.13 36.78 12.05
C GLU A 355 -3.22 36.61 13.58
N LEU A 356 -3.81 35.52 14.04
CA LEU A 356 -3.95 35.21 15.46
C LEU A 356 -2.59 34.95 16.11
N SER A 357 -1.69 34.24 15.41
CA SER A 357 -0.31 34.05 15.86
C SER A 357 0.43 35.39 15.98
N GLY A 358 0.26 36.30 15.00
CA GLY A 358 0.82 37.65 15.03
C GLY A 358 0.29 38.47 16.21
N ALA A 359 -1.02 38.40 16.49
CA ALA A 359 -1.63 39.06 17.63
C ALA A 359 -1.12 38.50 18.96
N ARG A 360 -0.96 37.17 19.08
CA ARG A 360 -0.37 36.50 20.26
C ARG A 360 1.06 36.99 20.51
N ASP A 361 1.87 37.13 19.47
CA ASP A 361 3.24 37.62 19.56
C ASP A 361 3.32 39.10 19.98
N GLN A 362 2.44 39.95 19.43
CA GLN A 362 2.34 41.35 19.84
C GLN A 362 1.94 41.47 21.32
N LEU A 363 0.98 40.66 21.76
CA LEU A 363 0.57 40.60 23.16
C LEU A 363 1.72 40.13 24.06
N ALA A 364 2.48 39.12 23.65
CA ALA A 364 3.66 38.66 24.39
C ALA A 364 4.74 39.75 24.49
N LYS A 365 5.01 40.48 23.40
CA LYS A 365 5.94 41.63 23.38
C LYS A 365 5.46 42.74 24.32
N SER A 366 4.18 43.10 24.28
CA SER A 366 3.56 44.09 25.17
C SER A 366 3.63 43.66 26.64
N LYS A 367 3.34 42.39 26.93
CA LYS A 367 3.50 41.81 28.28
C LYS A 367 4.93 41.94 28.80
N ARG A 368 5.93 41.55 27.99
CA ARG A 368 7.35 41.70 28.36
C ARG A 368 7.74 43.16 28.63
N ARG A 369 7.28 44.11 27.82
CA ARG A 369 7.54 45.55 28.03
C ARG A 369 6.91 46.04 29.33
N ARG A 370 5.65 45.70 29.59
CA ARG A 370 4.98 46.04 30.86
C ARG A 370 5.73 45.49 32.05
N ASP A 371 6.12 44.23 32.00
CA ASP A 371 6.82 43.57 33.11
C ASP A 371 8.21 44.17 33.34
N ALA A 372 8.89 44.61 32.27
CA ALA A 372 10.13 45.37 32.38
C ALA A 372 9.91 46.73 33.08
N HIS A 373 8.85 47.47 32.72
CA HIS A 373 8.50 48.72 33.41
C HIS A 373 8.11 48.51 34.86
N LEU A 374 7.37 47.43 35.18
CA LEU A 374 7.03 47.08 36.56
C LEU A 374 8.28 46.79 37.38
N ARG A 375 9.21 45.96 36.87
CA ARG A 375 10.50 45.69 37.54
C ARG A 375 11.33 46.96 37.73
N ALA A 376 11.38 47.84 36.72
CA ALA A 376 12.07 49.12 36.83
C ALA A 376 11.43 50.04 37.88
N ASN A 377 10.09 50.08 37.95
CA ASN A 377 9.36 50.85 38.96
C ASN A 377 9.64 50.32 40.38
N THR A 378 9.63 49.00 40.57
CA THR A 378 9.98 48.37 41.85
C THR A 378 11.41 48.71 42.26
N ARG A 379 12.39 48.58 41.35
CA ARG A 379 13.79 48.97 41.60
C ARG A 379 13.95 50.46 41.96
N MET A 380 13.16 51.33 41.33
CA MET A 380 13.17 52.76 41.64
C MET A 380 12.62 53.02 43.05
N LYS A 381 11.51 52.35 43.42
CA LYS A 381 10.95 52.43 44.78
C LYS A 381 11.89 51.86 45.84
N GLU A 382 12.62 50.79 45.55
CA GLU A 382 13.63 50.23 46.45
C GLU A 382 14.78 51.23 46.70
N ARG A 383 15.28 51.90 45.65
CA ARG A 383 16.35 52.90 45.78
C ARG A 383 15.88 54.20 46.42
N MET A 384 14.64 54.61 46.16
CA MET A 384 14.07 55.86 46.62
C MET A 384 12.66 55.60 47.17
N PRO A 385 12.52 55.19 48.44
CA PRO A 385 11.24 54.76 49.00
C PRO A 385 10.19 55.86 49.12
N LEU A 386 10.61 57.13 49.09
CA LEU A 386 9.71 58.28 49.05
C LEU A 386 9.15 58.56 47.65
N VAL A 387 9.69 57.94 46.60
CA VAL A 387 9.23 58.16 45.22
C VAL A 387 7.88 57.47 45.01
N GLY A 388 6.86 58.29 44.72
CA GLY A 388 5.48 57.86 44.48
C GLY A 388 4.49 58.26 45.57
N SER A 389 4.96 58.75 46.73
CA SER A 389 4.08 59.33 47.77
C SER A 389 4.36 60.82 47.90
N ARG A 390 3.49 61.63 47.28
CA ARG A 390 3.61 63.09 47.26
C ARG A 390 3.52 63.70 48.66
N ASP A 391 2.60 63.20 49.48
CA ASP A 391 2.37 63.76 50.82
C ASP A 391 3.56 63.50 51.74
N LEU A 392 4.14 62.29 51.66
CA LEU A 392 5.32 61.94 52.45
C LEU A 392 6.55 62.76 52.03
N LEU A 393 6.67 63.07 50.74
CA LEU A 393 7.71 63.95 50.20
C LEU A 393 7.53 65.40 50.70
N MET A 394 6.30 65.92 50.67
CA MET A 394 5.96 67.24 51.20
C MET A 394 6.21 67.36 52.71
N ASP A 395 5.87 66.34 53.48
CA ASP A 395 6.13 66.31 54.91
C ASP A 395 7.61 66.23 55.23
N TYR A 396 8.38 65.47 54.43
CA TYR A 396 9.84 65.45 54.54
C TYR A 396 10.42 66.84 54.27
N GLU A 397 9.97 67.54 53.23
CA GLU A 397 10.41 68.90 52.93
C GLU A 397 10.09 69.89 54.05
N LYS A 398 8.85 69.86 54.58
CA LYS A 398 8.46 70.69 55.73
C LYS A 398 9.33 70.41 56.95
N ARG A 399 9.53 69.14 57.30
CA ARG A 399 10.40 68.74 58.43
C ARG A 399 11.84 69.18 58.21
N LYS A 400 12.36 69.05 56.99
CA LYS A 400 13.71 69.52 56.63
C LYS A 400 13.85 71.02 56.84
N ALA A 401 12.85 71.82 56.45
CA ALA A 401 12.82 73.25 56.70
C ALA A 401 12.81 73.59 58.20
N VAL A 402 11.97 72.89 58.98
CA VAL A 402 11.91 73.05 60.44
C VAL A 402 13.25 72.70 61.10
N ILE A 403 13.88 71.57 60.72
CA ILE A 403 15.20 71.17 61.22
C ILE A 403 16.25 72.23 60.87
N HIS A 404 16.20 72.81 59.67
CA HIS A 404 17.12 73.86 59.27
C HIS A 404 16.97 75.09 60.17
N ASN A 405 15.74 75.53 60.44
CA ASN A 405 15.47 76.63 61.36
C ASN A 405 16.01 76.36 62.77
N TYR A 406 15.81 75.14 63.30
CA TYR A 406 16.36 74.77 64.60
C TYR A 406 17.89 74.77 64.61
N ARG A 407 18.54 74.30 63.53
CA ARG A 407 20.01 74.37 63.40
C ARG A 407 20.50 75.81 63.41
N THR A 408 19.86 76.69 62.67
CA THR A 408 20.20 78.12 62.65
C THR A 408 20.02 78.75 64.03
N ARG A 409 18.92 78.44 64.72
CA ARG A 409 18.67 78.93 66.07
C ARG A 409 19.66 78.37 67.09
N LEU A 410 20.08 77.11 66.95
CA LEU A 410 21.12 76.51 67.78
C LEU A 410 22.44 77.30 67.63
N VAL A 411 22.85 77.58 66.39
CA VAL A 411 24.06 78.39 66.11
C VAL A 411 23.95 79.75 66.79
N GLN A 412 22.84 80.46 66.59
CA GLN A 412 22.59 81.76 67.24
C GLN A 412 22.64 81.69 68.76
N LEU A 413 22.05 80.66 69.38
CA LEU A 413 22.09 80.49 70.83
C LEU A 413 23.51 80.18 71.33
N THR A 414 24.25 79.35 70.59
CA THR A 414 25.64 79.04 70.94
C THR A 414 26.53 80.26 70.84
N ASP A 415 26.33 81.11 69.83
CA ASP A 415 27.08 82.36 69.69
C ASP A 415 26.72 83.35 70.79
N ARG A 416 25.43 83.49 71.12
CA ARG A 416 24.98 84.31 72.25
C ARG A 416 25.49 83.79 73.60
N HIS A 417 25.59 82.48 73.78
CA HIS A 417 26.19 81.90 74.99
C HIS A 417 27.70 82.20 75.05
N LYS A 418 28.43 82.10 73.94
CA LYS A 418 29.84 82.52 73.88
C LYS A 418 30.00 84.01 74.23
N GLU A 419 29.13 84.86 73.71
CA GLU A 419 29.12 86.30 74.02
C GLU A 419 28.88 86.56 75.52
N LEU A 420 27.85 85.95 76.10
CA LEU A 420 27.54 86.10 77.52
C LEU A 420 28.65 85.53 78.41
N MET A 421 29.23 84.38 78.06
CA MET A 421 30.39 83.83 78.77
C MET A 421 31.61 84.74 78.68
N ALA A 422 31.83 85.43 77.55
CA ALA A 422 32.87 86.44 77.43
C ALA A 422 32.59 87.66 78.32
N SER A 423 31.33 88.10 78.41
CA SER A 423 30.91 89.16 79.33
C SER A 423 31.07 88.77 80.80
N ILE A 424 30.66 87.55 81.19
CA ILE A 424 30.85 87.04 82.56
C ILE A 424 32.33 86.97 82.91
N LYS A 425 33.18 86.45 82.02
CA LYS A 425 34.65 86.46 82.25
C LYS A 425 35.20 87.86 82.43
N LYS A 426 34.69 88.83 81.67
CA LYS A 426 35.06 90.24 81.82
C LYS A 426 34.62 90.77 83.19
N GLU A 427 33.39 90.53 83.60
CA GLU A 427 32.87 90.93 84.90
C GLU A 427 33.61 90.23 86.07
N GLU A 428 33.90 88.93 85.97
CA GLU A 428 34.74 88.19 86.91
C GLU A 428 36.13 88.82 87.06
N SER A 429 36.75 89.23 85.94
CA SER A 429 38.04 89.95 86.00
C SER A 429 37.93 91.30 86.71
N THR A 430 36.81 92.01 86.57
CA THR A 430 36.56 93.27 87.30
C THR A 430 36.21 93.04 88.77
N ILE A 431 35.52 91.96 89.12
CA ILE A 431 35.27 91.58 90.52
C ILE A 431 36.58 91.18 91.19
N ALA A 432 37.44 90.44 90.50
CA ALA A 432 38.77 90.09 91.01
C ALA A 432 39.63 91.34 91.26
N SER A 433 39.58 92.35 90.38
CA SER A 433 40.26 93.62 90.63
C SER A 433 39.66 94.39 91.80
N LEU A 434 38.33 94.45 91.92
CA LEU A 434 37.66 95.10 93.06
C LEU A 434 37.89 94.37 94.39
N GLN A 435 37.96 93.03 94.39
CA GLN A 435 38.33 92.24 95.56
C GLN A 435 39.79 92.47 95.96
N HIS A 436 40.68 92.65 94.98
CA HIS A 436 42.05 93.06 95.25
C HIS A 436 42.10 94.46 95.88
N GLU A 437 41.31 95.42 95.39
CA GLU A 437 41.18 96.77 95.99
C GLU A 437 40.58 96.74 97.41
N LEU A 438 39.56 95.92 97.67
CA LEU A 438 38.95 95.74 99.00
C LEU A 438 39.90 95.05 100.00
N SER A 439 40.78 94.14 99.53
CA SER A 439 41.83 93.54 100.36
C SER A 439 42.91 94.54 100.79
N HIS A 440 42.88 95.77 100.26
CA HIS A 440 43.77 96.88 100.58
C HIS A 440 43.10 98.02 101.38
N TYR A 441 41.95 97.78 102.01
CA TYR A 441 41.39 98.72 102.99
C TYR A 441 41.96 98.48 104.41
N PRO A 442 42.63 99.46 105.04
CA PRO A 442 43.06 99.36 106.43
C PRO A 442 41.87 99.58 107.39
N LYS A 443 41.88 98.87 108.52
CA LYS A 443 40.95 99.06 109.65
C LYS A 443 41.09 100.43 110.29
#